data_AF-A0A3D5GIJ5-F1
#
_entry.id   AF-A0A3D5GIJ5-F1
#
_cell.length_a   1.000
_cell.length_b   1.000
_cell.length_c   1.000
_cell.angle_alpha   90.00
_cell.angle_beta   90.00
_cell.angle_gamma   90.00
#
_symmetry.space_group_name_H-M   'P 1'
#
loop_
_entity.id
_entity.type
_entity.pdbx_description
1 polymer ?
#
loop_
_entity_poly.entity_id
_entity_poly.type
_entity_poly.pdbx_seq_one_letter_code
_entity_poly.pdbx_strand_id
1 'polypeptide(L)'
;LPSAYNHTARVVERINTLDLLSDGRVDFGTGESSSNAELDGFGIDRDTKREQWLDHIEAAARMMVEEPFAGWDGPWLSMPPRNVVPKPYQKP
;
A
#
# COMPACT_ATOMS: atom_id res chain seq x y z
N LEU A 1 -4.94 -3.28 -2.04
CA LEU A 1 -3.74 -3.34 -2.92
C LEU A 1 -3.89 -4.58 -3.76
N PRO A 2 -3.65 -4.55 -5.08
CA PRO A 2 -2.88 -3.56 -5.85
C PRO A 2 -3.60 -2.26 -6.26
N SER A 3 -2.92 -1.40 -7.04
CA SER A 3 -3.34 -0.05 -7.45
C SER A 3 -4.68 0.00 -8.17
N ALA A 4 -5.02 -1.05 -8.93
CA ALA A 4 -6.32 -1.19 -9.57
C ALA A 4 -7.48 -1.18 -8.55
N TYR A 5 -7.31 -1.77 -7.36
CA TYR A 5 -8.28 -1.64 -6.26
C TYR A 5 -8.15 -0.29 -5.55
N ASN A 6 -6.93 0.05 -5.12
CA ASN A 6 -6.64 1.22 -4.31
C ASN A 6 -5.21 1.67 -4.55
N HIS A 7 -5.02 2.95 -4.86
CA HIS A 7 -3.70 3.56 -4.99
C HIS A 7 -2.89 3.43 -3.69
N THR A 8 -1.66 2.88 -3.77
CA THR A 8 -0.83 2.53 -2.58
C THR A 8 -0.64 3.69 -1.62
N ALA A 9 -0.20 4.85 -2.11
CA ALA A 9 -0.01 6.02 -1.26
C ALA A 9 -1.28 6.42 -0.50
N ARG A 10 -2.47 6.30 -1.13
CA ARG A 10 -3.75 6.64 -0.46
C ARG A 10 -4.12 5.65 0.64
N VAL A 11 -3.74 4.38 0.50
CA VAL A 11 -3.88 3.39 1.56
C VAL A 11 -2.98 3.77 2.74
N VAL A 12 -1.70 4.05 2.47
CA VAL A 12 -0.73 4.46 3.49
C VAL A 12 -1.17 5.73 4.22
N GLU A 13 -1.61 6.77 3.50
CA GLU A 13 -2.14 8.02 4.08
C GLU A 13 -3.28 7.73 5.08
N ARG A 14 -4.24 6.88 4.70
CA ARG A 14 -5.40 6.53 5.53
C ARG A 14 -4.99 5.73 6.76
N ILE A 15 -4.11 4.73 6.59
CA ILE A 15 -3.64 3.89 7.70
C ILE A 15 -2.85 4.73 8.71
N ASN A 16 -1.91 5.55 8.25
CA ASN A 16 -1.13 6.42 9.12
C ASN A 16 -2.01 7.46 9.84
N THR A 17 -3.01 7.99 9.13
CA THR A 17 -3.99 8.91 9.75
C THR A 17 -4.78 8.21 10.84
N LEU A 18 -5.28 6.99 10.59
CA LEU A 18 -6.00 6.22 11.59
C LEU A 18 -5.10 5.85 12.77
N ASP A 19 -3.84 5.52 12.51
CA ASP A 19 -2.86 5.20 13.54
C ASP A 19 -2.67 6.38 14.50
N LEU A 20 -2.51 7.60 13.95
CA LEU A 20 -2.47 8.85 14.73
C LEU A 20 -3.77 9.10 15.51
N LEU A 21 -4.93 8.95 14.88
CA LEU A 21 -6.22 9.19 15.54
C LEU A 21 -6.53 8.16 16.64
N SER A 22 -5.90 7.00 16.57
CA SER A 22 -6.14 5.89 17.48
C SER A 22 -5.10 5.79 18.60
N ASP A 23 -4.12 6.69 18.67
CA ASP A 23 -2.96 6.60 19.56
C ASP A 23 -2.18 5.28 19.39
N GLY A 24 -1.94 4.87 18.15
CA GLY A 24 -1.10 3.71 17.85
C GLY A 24 -1.78 2.36 17.99
N ARG A 25 -3.10 2.27 17.81
CA ARG A 25 -3.87 1.02 17.99
C ARG A 25 -4.19 0.32 16.67
N VAL A 26 -3.57 0.73 15.58
CA VAL A 26 -3.82 0.13 14.25
C VAL A 26 -2.88 -1.03 13.99
N ASP A 27 -3.45 -2.17 13.62
CA ASP A 27 -2.75 -3.26 12.96
C ASP A 27 -3.07 -3.24 11.46
N PHE A 28 -2.04 -3.15 10.62
CA PHE A 28 -2.20 -3.15 9.17
C PHE A 28 -2.08 -4.56 8.60
N GLY A 29 -3.21 -5.28 8.58
CA GLY A 29 -3.35 -6.56 7.89
C GLY A 29 -3.66 -6.38 6.40
N THR A 30 -3.04 -7.19 5.55
CA THR A 30 -3.32 -7.20 4.10
C THR A 30 -3.56 -8.61 3.60
N GLY A 31 -4.26 -8.72 2.47
CA GLY A 31 -4.55 -10.00 1.83
C GLY A 31 -4.62 -9.86 0.32
N GLU A 32 -4.31 -10.95 -0.38
CA GLU A 32 -4.54 -11.07 -1.80
C GLU A 32 -6.00 -11.48 -2.07
N SER A 33 -6.70 -10.77 -2.95
CA SER A 33 -8.04 -11.17 -3.39
C SER A 33 -7.97 -12.58 -4.02
N SER A 34 -9.00 -13.39 -3.79
CA SER A 34 -9.01 -14.82 -4.17
C SER A 34 -10.11 -15.20 -5.15
N SER A 35 -11.19 -14.41 -5.24
CA SER A 35 -12.32 -14.70 -6.11
C SER A 35 -12.15 -14.07 -7.50
N ASN A 36 -12.51 -14.81 -8.55
CA ASN A 36 -12.48 -14.27 -9.91
C ASN A 36 -13.42 -13.07 -10.07
N ALA A 37 -14.58 -13.09 -9.40
CA ALA A 37 -15.54 -11.98 -9.45
C ALA A 37 -14.96 -10.65 -8.94
N GLU A 38 -14.14 -10.68 -7.89
CA GLU A 38 -13.43 -9.49 -7.40
C GLU A 38 -12.34 -9.05 -8.38
N LEU A 39 -11.52 -9.99 -8.87
CA LEU A 39 -10.40 -9.70 -9.76
C LEU A 39 -10.87 -9.12 -11.10
N ASP A 40 -11.88 -9.74 -11.71
CA ASP A 40 -12.47 -9.31 -13.00
C ASP A 40 -13.07 -7.90 -12.89
N GLY A 41 -13.70 -7.58 -11.75
CA GLY A 41 -14.30 -6.26 -11.50
C GLY A 41 -13.29 -5.11 -11.52
N PHE A 42 -12.02 -5.38 -11.26
CA PHE A 42 -10.94 -4.40 -11.27
C PHE A 42 -9.90 -4.66 -12.38
N GLY A 43 -10.16 -5.61 -13.28
CA GLY A 43 -9.29 -5.94 -14.40
C GLY A 43 -7.92 -6.49 -13.98
N ILE A 44 -7.85 -7.21 -12.85
CA ILE A 44 -6.60 -7.78 -12.33
C ILE A 44 -6.47 -9.22 -12.80
N ASP A 45 -5.39 -9.51 -13.51
CA ASP A 45 -5.07 -10.88 -13.88
C ASP A 45 -4.73 -11.72 -12.63
N ARG A 46 -5.37 -12.89 -12.54
CA ARG A 46 -5.20 -13.83 -11.43
C ARG A 46 -3.76 -14.34 -11.34
N ASP A 47 -3.07 -14.50 -12.46
CA ASP A 47 -1.72 -15.06 -12.49
C ASP A 47 -0.67 -14.08 -11.94
N THR A 48 -0.92 -12.77 -12.09
CA THR A 48 0.01 -11.71 -11.64
C THR A 48 -0.41 -11.05 -10.33
N LYS A 49 -1.61 -11.32 -9.81
CA LYS A 49 -2.19 -10.67 -8.61
C LYS A 49 -1.25 -10.70 -7.40
N ARG A 50 -0.51 -11.80 -7.22
CA ARG A 50 0.39 -12.00 -6.09
C ARG A 50 1.63 -11.13 -6.20
N GLU A 51 2.21 -11.05 -7.40
CA GLU A 51 3.37 -10.19 -7.68
C GLU A 51 2.98 -8.72 -7.53
N GLN A 52 1.82 -8.34 -8.05
CA GLN A 52 1.25 -7.00 -7.86
C GLN A 52 1.08 -6.68 -6.37
N TRP A 53 0.49 -7.60 -5.59
CA TRP A 53 0.31 -7.41 -4.16
C TRP A 53 1.64 -7.24 -3.43
N LEU A 54 2.64 -8.09 -3.68
CA LEU A 54 3.96 -8.00 -3.05
C LEU A 54 4.65 -6.67 -3.34
N ASP A 55 4.69 -6.24 -4.61
CA ASP A 55 5.31 -4.98 -5.03
C ASP A 55 4.70 -3.77 -4.31
N HIS A 56 3.37 -3.79 -4.10
CA HIS A 56 2.67 -2.71 -3.43
C HIS A 56 2.87 -2.71 -1.91
N ILE A 57 2.98 -3.88 -1.28
CA ILE A 57 3.18 -4.00 0.18
C ILE A 57 4.58 -3.54 0.58
N GLU A 58 5.60 -3.91 -0.20
CA GLU A 58 6.97 -3.47 0.05
C GLU A 58 7.10 -1.95 -0.06
N ALA A 59 6.53 -1.38 -1.14
CA ALA A 59 6.47 0.06 -1.30
C ALA A 59 5.69 0.75 -0.16
N ALA A 60 4.56 0.17 0.28
CA ALA A 60 3.75 0.72 1.37
C ALA A 60 4.53 0.80 2.69
N ALA A 61 5.28 -0.26 3.05
CA ALA A 61 6.10 -0.27 4.26
C ALA A 61 7.15 0.86 4.22
N ARG A 62 7.85 1.02 3.08
CA ARG A 62 8.82 2.12 2.90
C ARG A 62 8.17 3.50 2.96
N MET A 63 7.00 3.67 2.35
CA MET A 63 6.24 4.93 2.43
C MET A 63 5.86 5.31 3.87
N MET A 64 5.61 4.32 4.75
CA MET A 64 5.31 4.55 6.17
C MET A 64 6.52 5.08 6.93
N VAL A 65 7.73 4.55 6.68
CA VAL A 65 8.91 4.82 7.52
C VAL A 65 9.89 5.85 6.94
N GLU A 66 10.05 5.92 5.63
CA GLU A 66 11.09 6.74 5.01
C GLU A 66 10.72 8.23 4.97
N GLU A 67 11.64 9.09 5.42
CA GLU A 67 11.50 10.54 5.35
C GLU A 67 12.84 11.20 4.90
N PRO A 68 13.02 11.50 3.59
CA PRO A 68 12.05 11.33 2.53
C PRO A 68 11.96 9.91 1.97
N PHE A 69 10.76 9.53 1.50
CA PHE A 69 10.60 8.29 0.74
C PHE A 69 11.28 8.43 -0.62
N ALA A 70 12.19 7.51 -0.91
CA ALA A 70 13.12 7.61 -2.04
C ALA A 70 12.48 7.33 -3.40
N GLY A 71 11.18 7.01 -3.42
CA GLY A 71 10.48 6.58 -4.63
C GLY A 71 10.50 5.07 -4.78
N TRP A 72 9.75 4.59 -5.77
CA TRP A 72 9.61 3.19 -6.10
C TRP A 72 9.54 3.04 -7.61
N ASP A 73 10.36 2.13 -8.14
CA ASP A 73 10.38 1.79 -9.57
C ASP A 73 10.26 0.27 -9.69
N GLY A 74 9.03 -0.20 -9.48
CA GLY A 74 8.68 -1.61 -9.50
C GLY A 74 7.87 -1.97 -10.75
N PRO A 75 7.71 -3.28 -11.03
CA PRO A 75 6.96 -3.76 -12.19
C PRO A 75 5.46 -3.38 -12.16
N TRP A 76 4.89 -3.13 -10.98
CA TRP A 76 3.45 -2.90 -10.81
C TRP A 76 3.11 -1.55 -10.19
N LEU A 77 4.10 -0.85 -9.63
CA LEU A 77 3.98 0.47 -9.05
C LEU A 77 5.18 1.32 -9.48
N SER A 78 4.92 2.57 -9.87
CA SER A 78 5.97 3.57 -10.07
C SER A 78 5.58 4.85 -9.34
N MET A 79 6.51 5.39 -8.56
CA MET A 79 6.28 6.60 -7.77
C MET A 79 7.59 7.37 -7.60
N PRO A 80 7.64 8.67 -7.94
CA PRO A 80 8.85 9.47 -7.77
C PRO A 80 9.21 9.65 -6.28
N PRO A 81 10.44 10.08 -5.97
CA PRO A 81 10.83 10.44 -4.61
C PRO A 81 9.92 11.55 -4.06
N ARG A 82 9.22 11.27 -2.95
CA ARG A 82 8.35 12.22 -2.25
C ARG A 82 7.91 11.66 -0.92
N ASN A 83 7.48 12.52 0.00
CA ASN A 83 6.87 12.05 1.24
C ASN A 83 5.42 11.61 1.02
N VAL A 84 5.07 10.54 1.72
CA VAL A 84 3.68 10.18 2.04
C VAL A 84 3.41 10.65 3.46
N VAL A 85 2.43 11.53 3.60
CA VAL A 85 2.07 12.18 4.86
C VAL A 85 0.58 11.96 5.16
N PRO A 86 0.20 11.78 6.44
CA PRO A 86 1.06 11.86 7.63
C PRO A 86 1.92 10.60 7.85
N LYS A 87 2.86 10.67 8.79
CA LYS A 87 3.63 9.52 9.30
C LYS A 87 2.87 8.84 10.45
N PRO A 88 3.01 7.52 10.64
CA PRO A 88 2.30 6.81 11.70
C PRO A 88 2.76 7.28 13.09
N TYR A 89 1.90 7.07 14.09
CA TYR A 89 2.23 7.24 15.50
C TYR A 89 3.23 6.16 15.94
N GLN A 90 2.98 4.92 15.52
CA GLN A 90 3.87 3.78 15.74
C GLN A 90 5.16 3.93 14.92
N LYS A 91 6.21 3.20 15.32
CA LYS A 91 7.51 3.12 14.62
C LYS A 91 7.72 1.71 14.05
N PRO A 92 6.99 1.36 12.96
CA PRO A 92 7.11 0.06 12.31
C PRO A 92 8.45 -0.14 11.60
#